data_AF-A0A2X2BV34-F1
#
_entry.id   AF-A0A2X2BV34-F1
#
_cell.length_a   1.000
_cell.length_b   1.000
_cell.length_c   1.000
_cell.angle_alpha   90.00
_cell.angle_beta   90.00
_cell.angle_gamma   90.00
#
_symmetry.space_group_name_H-M   'P 1'
#
loop_
_entity.id
_entity.type
_entity.pdbx_description
1 polymer ?
#
loop_
_entity_poly.entity_id
_entity_poly.type
_entity_poly.pdbx_seq_one_letter_code
_entity_poly.pdbx_strand_id
1 'polypeptide(L)'
;MSDQTELDMSFGSPDRETVWKARPLGFKARHRWNVLSAFIAGRISVRSCLLGLRYPAAVVCLALRRPEQGLICVCPEINEEISQLFQD
;
A
#
# COMPACT_ATOMS: atom_id res chain seq x y z
N MET A 1 21.23 -6.12 43.02
CA MET A 1 21.64 -6.38 41.63
C MET A 1 20.36 -6.51 40.84
N SER A 2 19.98 -5.43 40.15
CA SER A 2 18.73 -5.38 39.38
C SER A 2 19.03 -5.84 37.97
N ASP A 3 18.66 -7.08 37.65
CA ASP A 3 18.63 -7.58 36.28
C ASP A 3 17.46 -6.90 35.57
N GLN A 4 17.78 -5.85 34.82
CA GLN A 4 16.83 -5.20 33.93
C GLN A 4 17.47 -5.05 32.55
N THR A 5 16.72 -5.58 31.57
CA THR A 5 16.64 -5.13 30.18
C THR A 5 17.73 -5.64 29.25
N GLU A 6 17.37 -6.56 28.35
CA GLU A 6 17.59 -6.42 26.90
C GLU A 6 16.55 -7.30 26.18
N LEU A 7 15.29 -6.86 26.15
CA LEU A 7 14.35 -7.33 25.14
C LEU A 7 14.73 -6.59 23.84
N ASP A 8 15.49 -7.28 22.98
CA ASP A 8 15.77 -6.85 21.60
C ASP A 8 14.47 -6.85 20.79
N MET A 9 13.66 -5.82 21.00
CA MET A 9 12.51 -5.48 20.16
C MET A 9 13.03 -4.78 18.92
N SER A 10 13.65 -5.54 18.02
CA SER A 10 13.86 -5.10 16.65
C SER A 10 12.50 -4.98 15.96
N PHE A 11 11.82 -3.84 16.16
CA PHE A 11 10.72 -3.36 15.33
C PHE A 11 11.26 -2.94 13.94
N GLY A 12 12.12 -3.76 13.34
CA GLY A 12 12.52 -3.62 11.95
C GLY A 12 11.37 -4.12 11.10
N SER A 13 10.51 -3.22 10.60
CA SER A 13 9.59 -3.59 9.53
C SER A 13 10.42 -4.26 8.43
N PRO A 14 10.11 -5.50 8.00
CA PRO A 14 10.90 -6.19 7.01
C PRO A 14 11.08 -5.27 5.80
N ASP A 15 12.29 -5.27 5.23
CA ASP A 15 12.62 -4.35 4.14
C ASP A 15 11.53 -4.44 3.06
N ARG A 16 10.79 -3.35 2.89
CA ARG A 16 9.55 -3.36 2.09
C ARG A 16 9.81 -3.81 0.67
N GLU A 17 11.02 -3.55 0.17
CA GLU A 17 11.46 -3.98 -1.14
C GLU A 17 11.69 -5.49 -1.21
N THR A 18 12.32 -6.12 -0.22
CA THR A 18 12.40 -7.59 -0.14
C THR A 18 11.03 -8.26 -0.10
N VAL A 19 10.10 -7.72 0.70
CA VAL A 19 8.73 -8.23 0.80
C VAL A 19 8.03 -8.12 -0.55
N TRP A 20 8.11 -6.96 -1.19
CA TRP A 20 7.56 -6.76 -2.52
C TRP A 20 8.17 -7.69 -3.57
N LYS A 21 9.49 -7.89 -3.55
CA LYS A 21 10.19 -8.80 -4.48
C LYS A 21 9.68 -10.23 -4.34
N ALA A 22 9.46 -10.70 -3.12
CA ALA A 22 8.92 -12.03 -2.81
C ALA A 22 7.47 -12.23 -3.27
N ARG A 23 6.68 -11.15 -3.47
CA ARG A 23 5.27 -11.28 -3.89
C ARG A 23 5.12 -11.86 -5.30
N PRO A 24 4.05 -12.64 -5.56
CA PRO A 24 3.74 -13.17 -6.88
C PRO A 24 3.59 -12.08 -7.96
N LEU A 25 3.89 -12.41 -9.22
CA LEU A 25 3.72 -11.48 -10.34
C LEU A 25 2.27 -10.99 -10.49
N GLY A 26 1.29 -11.86 -10.25
CA GLY A 26 -0.13 -11.49 -10.27
C GLY A 26 -0.48 -10.42 -9.24
N PHE A 27 0.12 -10.47 -8.04
CA PHE A 27 -0.06 -9.45 -7.01
C PHE A 27 0.47 -8.09 -7.48
N LYS A 28 1.67 -8.08 -8.07
CA LYS A 28 2.30 -6.87 -8.60
C LYS A 28 1.49 -6.26 -9.75
N ALA A 29 0.93 -7.11 -10.62
CA ALA A 29 0.06 -6.68 -11.71
C ALA A 29 -1.25 -6.07 -11.17
N ARG A 30 -1.90 -6.70 -10.19
CA ARG A 30 -3.11 -6.16 -9.55
C ARG A 30 -2.87 -4.81 -8.88
N HIS A 31 -1.77 -4.66 -8.15
CA HIS A 31 -1.41 -3.35 -7.56
C HIS A 31 -1.29 -2.26 -8.61
N ARG A 32 -0.53 -2.51 -9.69
CA ARG A 32 -0.39 -1.56 -10.80
C ARG A 32 -1.74 -1.26 -11.45
N TRP A 33 -2.58 -2.29 -11.63
CA TRP A 33 -3.92 -2.10 -12.17
C TRP A 33 -4.79 -1.23 -11.26
N ASN A 34 -4.73 -1.40 -9.94
CA ASN A 34 -5.45 -0.56 -8.98
C ASN A 34 -4.98 0.91 -9.03
N VAL A 35 -3.68 1.14 -9.16
CA VAL A 35 -3.12 2.50 -9.34
C VAL A 35 -3.62 3.12 -10.65
N LEU A 36 -3.56 2.36 -11.75
CA LEU A 36 -3.97 2.84 -13.07
C LEU A 36 -5.48 3.07 -13.16
N SER A 37 -6.30 2.17 -12.61
CA SER A 37 -7.75 2.30 -12.61
C SER A 37 -8.20 3.51 -11.78
N ALA A 38 -7.58 3.75 -10.62
CA ALA A 38 -7.82 4.94 -9.82
C ALA A 38 -7.44 6.24 -10.57
N PHE A 39 -6.37 6.19 -11.37
CA PHE A 39 -5.95 7.32 -12.20
C PHE A 39 -6.91 7.58 -13.37
N ILE A 40 -7.29 6.53 -14.12
CA ILE A 40 -8.22 6.62 -15.24
C ILE A 40 -9.61 7.09 -14.77
N ALA A 41 -10.04 6.65 -13.58
CA ALA A 41 -11.27 7.11 -12.95
C ALA A 41 -11.19 8.56 -12.42
N GLY A 42 -10.06 9.25 -12.57
CA GLY A 42 -9.86 10.63 -12.13
C GLY A 42 -9.77 10.80 -10.61
N ARG A 43 -9.71 9.70 -9.84
CA ARG A 43 -9.74 9.70 -8.38
C ARG A 43 -8.43 10.14 -7.76
N ILE A 44 -7.31 10.00 -8.47
CA ILE A 44 -5.97 10.38 -7.97
C ILE A 44 -5.28 11.33 -8.95
N SER A 45 -4.36 12.14 -8.43
CA SER A 45 -3.54 13.03 -9.27
C SER A 45 -2.50 12.27 -10.10
N VAL A 46 -2.00 12.89 -11.18
CA VAL A 46 -0.86 12.37 -11.97
C VAL A 46 0.35 12.11 -11.05
N ARG A 47 0.62 13.01 -10.10
CA ARG A 47 1.71 12.86 -9.13
C ARG A 47 1.53 11.64 -8.24
N SER A 48 0.31 11.39 -7.76
CA SER A 48 -0.02 10.21 -6.96
C SER A 48 0.13 8.92 -7.77
N CYS A 49 -0.31 8.91 -9.03
CA CYS A 49 -0.16 7.78 -9.94
C CYS A 49 1.32 7.45 -10.18
N LEU A 50 2.14 8.44 -10.52
CA LEU A 50 3.58 8.26 -10.71
C LEU A 50 4.26 7.71 -9.45
N LEU A 51 3.87 8.19 -8.26
CA LEU A 51 4.40 7.71 -7.00
C LEU A 51 4.05 6.23 -6.76
N GLY A 52 2.80 5.83 -7.02
CA GLY A 52 2.34 4.44 -6.90
C GLY A 52 3.04 3.48 -7.86
N LEU A 53 3.35 3.92 -9.08
CA LEU A 53 4.05 3.09 -10.08
C LEU A 53 5.56 3.03 -9.82
N ARG A 54 6.18 4.12 -9.35
CA ARG A 54 7.62 4.22 -9.13
C ARG A 54 8.07 3.53 -7.83
N TYR A 55 7.26 3.57 -6.79
CA TYR A 55 7.58 3.02 -5.48
C TYR A 55 6.52 2.04 -4.98
N PRO A 56 6.22 0.96 -5.73
CA PRO A 56 5.09 0.08 -5.41
C PRO A 56 5.26 -0.64 -4.06
N ALA A 57 6.50 -0.93 -3.65
CA ALA A 57 6.81 -1.53 -2.36
C ALA A 57 6.48 -0.63 -1.16
N ALA A 58 6.49 0.69 -1.35
CA ALA A 58 6.24 1.66 -0.27
C ALA A 58 4.80 2.20 -0.26
N VAL A 59 4.02 1.92 -1.31
CA VAL A 59 2.71 2.54 -1.54
C VAL A 59 1.58 1.53 -1.34
N VAL A 60 0.92 1.67 -0.20
CA VAL A 60 -0.28 0.91 0.15
C VAL A 60 -1.56 1.68 -0.23
N CYS A 61 -1.56 2.98 0.04
CA CYS A 61 -2.67 3.88 -0.26
C CYS A 61 -2.19 5.14 -1.00
N LEU A 62 -3.08 5.73 -1.80
CA LEU A 62 -2.84 6.98 -2.52
C LEU A 62 -3.88 8.03 -2.12
N ALA A 63 -3.46 9.29 -2.06
CA ALA A 63 -4.36 10.39 -1.78
C ALA A 63 -5.32 10.65 -2.94
N LEU A 64 -6.60 10.79 -2.60
CA LEU A 64 -7.65 11.17 -3.54
C LEU A 64 -7.48 12.63 -3.99
N ARG A 65 -7.90 12.90 -5.22
CA ARG A 65 -7.94 14.24 -5.80
C ARG A 65 -9.22 14.94 -5.34
N ARG A 66 -9.11 16.23 -4.99
CA ARG A 66 -10.27 17.08 -4.67
C ARG A 66 -11.30 17.06 -5.82
N PRO A 67 -12.61 17.06 -5.51
CA PRO A 67 -13.24 17.37 -4.21
C PRO A 67 -13.27 16.21 -3.20
N GLU A 68 -12.96 14.98 -3.61
CA GLU A 68 -12.89 13.84 -2.69
C GLU A 68 -11.74 14.04 -1.69
N GLN A 69 -12.03 13.85 -0.40
CA GLN A 69 -11.04 13.84 0.67
C GLN A 69 -10.83 12.40 1.12
N GLY A 70 -9.56 12.00 1.31
CA GLY A 70 -9.22 10.68 1.85
C GLY A 70 -8.14 9.96 1.07
N LEU A 71 -8.06 8.65 1.31
CA LEU A 71 -7.08 7.74 0.72
C LEU A 71 -7.81 6.60 0.00
N ILE A 72 -7.25 6.15 -1.12
CA ILE A 72 -7.67 4.91 -1.79
C ILE A 72 -6.59 3.86 -1.62
N CYS A 73 -6.99 2.64 -1.26
CA CYS A 73 -6.07 1.53 -1.11
C CYS A 73 -5.78 0.93 -2.49
N VAL A 74 -4.49 0.78 -2.80
CA VAL A 74 -4.01 0.21 -4.07
C VAL A 74 -3.32 -1.13 -3.87
N CYS A 75 -2.88 -1.43 -2.64
CA CYS A 75 -2.41 -2.76 -2.27
C CYS A 75 -3.56 -3.78 -2.37
N PRO A 76 -3.41 -4.87 -3.15
CA PRO A 76 -4.47 -5.88 -3.31
C PRO A 76 -4.98 -6.46 -1.99
N GLU A 77 -4.09 -6.85 -1.08
CA GLU A 77 -4.46 -7.44 0.23
C GLU A 77 -5.32 -6.50 1.05
N ILE A 78 -4.84 -5.26 1.25
CA ILE A 78 -5.58 -4.26 2.03
C ILE A 78 -6.89 -3.87 1.33
N ASN A 79 -6.90 -3.83 0.00
CA ASN A 79 -8.11 -3.53 -0.74
C ASN A 79 -9.16 -4.65 -0.62
N GLU A 80 -8.73 -5.91 -0.61
CA GLU A 80 -9.60 -7.07 -0.39
C GLU A 80 -10.14 -7.07 1.05
N GLU A 81 -9.29 -6.85 2.07
CA GLU A 81 -9.69 -6.72 3.48
C GLU A 81 -10.71 -5.60 3.70
N ILE A 82 -10.46 -4.42 3.14
CA ILE A 82 -11.39 -3.29 3.21
C ILE A 82 -12.69 -3.63 2.51
N SER A 83 -12.63 -4.23 1.32
CA SER A 83 -13.85 -4.61 0.60
C SER A 83 -14.70 -5.59 1.41
N GLN A 84 -14.08 -6.52 2.15
CA GLN A 84 -14.79 -7.44 3.04
C GLN A 84 -15.38 -6.73 4.27
N LEU A 85 -14.66 -5.77 4.86
CA LEU A 85 -15.12 -5.03 6.04
C LEU A 85 -16.33 -4.11 5.79
N PHE A 86 -16.52 -3.64 4.56
CA PHE A 86 -17.62 -2.74 4.18
C PHE A 86 -18.76 -3.45 3.42
N GLN A 87 -18.80 -4.79 3.47
CA GLN A 87 -19.88 -5.59 2.87
C GLN A 87 -21.00 -6.02 3.84
N ASP A 88 -20.93 -5.60 5.11
CA ASP A 88 -22.02 -5.65 6.10
C ASP A 88 -22.78 -4.31 6.19
#